data_AF-A0A1I5I9K9-F1
#
_entry.id   AF-A0A1I5I9K9-F1
#
_cell.length_a   1.000
_cell.length_b   1.000
_cell.length_c   1.000
_cell.angle_alpha   90.00
_cell.angle_beta   90.00
_cell.angle_gamma   90.00
#
_symmetry.space_group_name_H-M   'P 1'
#
loop_
_entity.id
_entity.type
_entity.pdbx_description
1 polymer ?
#
loop_
_entity_poly.entity_id
_entity_poly.type
_entity_poly.pdbx_seq_one_letter_code
_entity_poly.pdbx_strand_id
1 'polypeptide(L)'
;MQLRRTLATVLLAAVVPVAAACGTTAEAASTTTSSTSSTSDSSVADTGPSGGRGGQGGPGGVDVSSVTTEEQLVELVQEAYGDGGLDLHRGHQPVQDVLDEVLGISHDELHVRMDAGQNLAAVAEDLGIDPQELVDAMVESWSPAIDTVLASGAITEAEAEQYRAALEEAFEFRVTWDGEEEMPTFSGPEA
;
A
#
# COMPACT_ATOMS: atom_id res chain seq x y z
N MET A 1 -11.67 9.66 37.93
CA MET A 1 -12.66 10.76 37.85
C MET A 1 -13.24 10.73 36.45
N GLN A 2 -14.56 10.53 36.34
CA GLN A 2 -15.28 10.47 35.07
C GLN A 2 -15.47 11.88 34.51
N LEU A 3 -15.11 12.09 33.25
CA LEU A 3 -15.47 13.30 32.50
C LEU A 3 -16.18 12.88 31.22
N ARG A 4 -17.52 12.92 31.29
CA ARG A 4 -18.46 12.78 30.18
C ARG A 4 -18.62 14.15 29.52
N ARG A 5 -18.43 14.27 28.20
CA ARG A 5 -18.82 15.43 27.39
C ARG A 5 -19.22 14.94 25.99
N THR A 6 -20.50 14.60 25.78
CA THR A 6 -21.54 15.39 25.09
C THR A 6 -21.35 15.50 23.57
N LEU A 7 -22.06 14.60 22.87
CA LEU A 7 -22.36 14.60 21.43
C LEU A 7 -23.16 15.86 21.03
N ALA A 8 -22.79 16.47 19.90
CA ALA A 8 -23.59 17.47 19.20
C ALA A 8 -23.69 17.11 17.72
N THR A 9 -24.86 16.58 17.34
CA THR A 9 -25.34 16.42 15.97
C THR A 9 -25.53 17.77 15.29
N VAL A 10 -24.92 17.97 14.12
CA VAL A 10 -25.34 18.98 13.15
C VAL A 10 -25.52 18.31 11.79
N LEU A 11 -26.77 18.35 11.34
CA LEU A 11 -27.29 17.82 10.08
C LEU A 11 -27.31 18.98 9.10
N LEU A 12 -26.58 18.91 7.99
CA LEU A 12 -26.65 19.90 6.91
C LEU A 12 -26.82 19.21 5.55
N ALA A 13 -28.02 19.36 4.99
CA ALA A 13 -28.37 18.98 3.62
C ALA A 13 -28.26 20.21 2.70
N ALA A 14 -27.67 20.05 1.51
CA ALA A 14 -27.76 20.99 0.38
C ALA A 14 -27.48 20.21 -0.92
N VAL A 15 -28.51 19.77 -1.66
CA VAL A 15 -29.14 20.41 -2.85
C VAL A 15 -28.21 20.53 -4.08
N VAL A 16 -28.48 19.66 -5.06
CA VAL A 16 -27.94 19.60 -6.43
C VAL A 16 -28.66 20.61 -7.35
N PRO A 17 -27.96 21.27 -8.29
CA PRO A 17 -28.59 21.82 -9.48
C PRO A 17 -28.38 20.94 -10.73
N VAL A 18 -29.50 20.47 -11.29
CA VAL A 18 -29.64 19.93 -12.65
C VAL A 18 -29.55 21.09 -13.65
N ALA A 19 -28.64 20.98 -14.62
CA ALA A 19 -28.63 21.85 -15.80
C ALA A 19 -28.85 20.98 -17.06
N ALA A 20 -30.08 21.05 -17.57
CA ALA A 20 -30.45 20.61 -18.89
C ALA A 20 -30.16 21.71 -19.91
N ALA A 21 -29.46 21.39 -20.99
CA ALA A 21 -29.40 22.23 -22.18
C ALA A 21 -29.59 21.35 -23.42
N CYS A 22 -30.83 21.34 -23.92
CA CYS A 22 -31.18 20.91 -25.26
C CYS A 22 -30.59 21.91 -26.27
N GLY A 23 -29.77 21.43 -27.19
CA GLY A 23 -29.29 22.15 -28.37
C GLY A 23 -29.35 21.23 -29.57
N THR A 24 -30.54 21.14 -30.16
CA THR A 24 -30.88 20.35 -31.34
C THR A 24 -30.39 21.06 -32.60
N THR A 25 -29.55 20.41 -33.41
CA THR A 25 -29.59 20.53 -34.87
C THR A 25 -29.26 19.18 -35.48
N ALA A 26 -30.29 18.55 -36.03
CA ALA A 26 -30.21 17.41 -36.91
C ALA A 26 -29.58 17.79 -38.25
N GLU A 27 -28.85 16.88 -38.88
CA GLU A 27 -29.00 16.62 -40.30
C GLU A 27 -28.45 15.22 -40.66
N ALA A 28 -29.33 14.42 -41.27
CA ALA A 28 -29.13 13.33 -42.24
C ALA A 28 -27.82 12.50 -42.21
N ALA A 29 -27.82 11.18 -42.27
CA ALA A 29 -28.62 10.31 -43.12
C ALA A 29 -28.45 8.84 -42.70
N SER A 30 -29.48 8.06 -43.00
CA SER A 30 -29.62 6.61 -42.85
C SER A 30 -28.39 5.79 -43.27
N THR A 31 -28.11 4.69 -42.57
CA THR A 31 -28.34 3.30 -43.03
C THR A 31 -27.41 2.28 -42.36
N THR A 32 -28.02 1.16 -41.95
CA THR A 32 -27.47 -0.21 -42.01
C THR A 32 -26.46 -0.65 -40.93
N THR A 33 -27.03 -1.39 -39.96
CA THR A 33 -26.54 -2.65 -39.36
C THR A 33 -25.03 -2.85 -39.15
N SER A 34 -24.61 -3.11 -37.92
CA SER A 34 -24.34 -4.48 -37.41
C SER A 34 -23.54 -4.39 -36.11
N SER A 35 -23.87 -5.29 -35.20
CA SER A 35 -23.16 -5.59 -33.96
C SER A 35 -21.67 -5.85 -34.20
N THR A 36 -20.79 -5.31 -33.36
CA THR A 36 -19.57 -5.99 -32.86
C THR A 36 -19.02 -5.26 -31.63
N SER A 37 -18.97 -6.00 -30.53
CA SER A 37 -17.93 -6.04 -29.50
C SER A 37 -16.87 -4.93 -29.40
N SER A 38 -16.71 -4.49 -28.16
CA SER A 38 -15.53 -3.96 -27.48
C SER A 38 -14.18 -4.20 -28.13
N THR A 39 -13.32 -3.18 -28.10
CA THR A 39 -11.95 -3.20 -27.53
C THR A 39 -11.35 -1.81 -27.68
N SER A 40 -11.00 -1.18 -26.55
CA SER A 40 -10.14 0.00 -26.55
C SER A 40 -8.71 -0.44 -26.81
N ASP A 41 -8.15 0.14 -27.86
CA ASP A 41 -6.78 0.02 -28.33
C ASP A 41 -5.82 0.64 -27.30
N SER A 42 -4.90 -0.16 -26.77
CA SER A 42 -3.69 0.35 -26.12
C SER A 42 -2.55 0.17 -27.10
N SER A 43 -2.03 1.30 -27.55
CA SER A 43 -0.97 1.39 -28.54
C SER A 43 0.33 0.79 -27.98
N VAL A 44 0.88 -0.14 -28.74
CA VAL A 44 2.16 -0.79 -28.51
C VAL A 44 3.31 0.18 -28.84
N ALA A 45 4.25 0.34 -27.90
CA ALA A 45 5.56 0.91 -28.19
C ALA A 45 6.56 -0.24 -28.40
N ASP A 46 7.06 -0.26 -29.63
CA ASP A 46 8.18 -1.04 -30.16
C ASP A 46 9.47 -0.80 -29.37
N THR A 47 10.11 -1.87 -28.90
CA THR A 47 11.57 -1.91 -28.71
C THR A 47 12.11 -3.29 -29.10
N GLY A 48 13.02 -3.29 -30.07
CA GLY A 48 13.66 -4.46 -30.65
C GLY A 48 14.69 -5.19 -29.76
N PRO A 49 15.33 -6.25 -30.29
CA PRO A 49 15.79 -7.40 -29.50
C PRO A 49 17.25 -7.28 -29.05
N SER A 50 17.53 -7.63 -27.79
CA SER A 50 18.88 -7.93 -27.31
C SER A 50 18.84 -9.12 -26.34
N GLY A 51 19.84 -9.98 -26.48
CA GLY A 51 19.86 -11.36 -26.01
C GLY A 51 19.97 -11.57 -24.51
N GLY A 52 19.21 -12.57 -24.04
CA GLY A 52 19.52 -13.53 -22.99
C GLY A 52 20.16 -13.08 -21.68
N ARG A 53 19.39 -13.18 -20.59
CA ARG A 53 19.65 -14.07 -19.44
C ARG A 53 18.43 -14.06 -18.52
N GLY A 54 18.09 -15.23 -17.97
CA GLY A 54 16.85 -15.49 -17.25
C GLY A 54 16.66 -14.66 -15.98
N GLY A 55 15.40 -14.48 -15.62
CA GLY A 55 14.96 -13.74 -14.44
C GLY A 55 13.61 -13.09 -14.72
N GLN A 56 12.56 -13.89 -14.81
CA GLN A 56 11.19 -13.41 -14.84
C GLN A 56 10.82 -12.98 -13.41
N GLY A 57 11.39 -11.86 -12.95
CA GLY A 57 10.95 -11.16 -11.76
C GLY A 57 9.98 -10.08 -12.20
N GLY A 58 8.68 -10.40 -12.21
CA GLY A 58 7.71 -9.32 -11.94
C GLY A 58 8.03 -8.72 -10.56
N PRO A 59 7.53 -7.53 -10.21
CA PRO A 59 7.67 -7.00 -8.85
C PRO A 59 6.90 -7.94 -7.90
N GLY A 60 7.57 -9.01 -7.49
CA GLY A 60 7.08 -10.04 -6.61
C GLY A 60 7.51 -9.63 -5.23
N GLY A 61 6.54 -9.20 -4.42
CA GLY A 61 6.78 -8.94 -3.01
C GLY A 61 7.50 -10.13 -2.39
N VAL A 62 8.46 -9.83 -1.54
CA VAL A 62 9.13 -10.82 -0.71
C VAL A 62 8.08 -11.56 0.11
N ASP A 63 7.94 -12.86 -0.12
CA ASP A 63 7.06 -13.72 0.66
C ASP A 63 7.73 -13.95 2.02
N VAL A 64 7.11 -13.44 3.10
CA VAL A 64 7.63 -13.50 4.48
C VAL A 64 8.04 -14.93 4.85
N SER A 65 7.26 -15.93 4.42
CA SER A 65 7.50 -17.36 4.67
C SER A 65 8.68 -17.96 3.89
N SER A 66 9.19 -17.28 2.87
CA SER A 66 10.30 -17.73 2.03
C SER A 66 11.66 -17.16 2.47
N VAL A 67 11.68 -16.29 3.48
CA VAL A 67 12.90 -15.68 4.02
C VAL A 67 13.64 -16.68 4.90
N THR A 68 14.86 -17.03 4.50
CA THR A 68 15.69 -18.06 5.16
C THR A 68 17.14 -17.61 5.39
N THR A 69 17.59 -16.56 4.72
CA THR A 69 18.93 -15.99 4.86
C THR A 69 18.89 -14.57 5.44
N GLU A 70 20.02 -14.13 5.99
CA GLU A 70 20.19 -12.76 6.49
C GLU A 70 20.03 -11.71 5.36
N GLU A 71 20.57 -11.97 4.17
CA GLU A 71 20.41 -11.08 3.01
C GLU A 71 18.93 -10.87 2.64
N GLN A 72 18.13 -11.94 2.73
CA GLN A 72 16.68 -11.86 2.51
C GLN A 72 15.96 -11.08 3.62
N LEU A 73 16.48 -11.08 4.85
CA LEU A 73 15.93 -10.21 5.92
C LEU A 73 16.22 -8.74 5.65
N VAL A 74 17.39 -8.41 5.10
CA VAL A 74 17.70 -7.03 4.71
C VAL A 74 16.73 -6.57 3.63
N GLU A 75 16.48 -7.40 2.62
CA GLU A 75 15.47 -7.13 1.58
C GLU A 75 14.06 -7.03 2.17
N LEU A 76 13.71 -7.89 3.13
CA LEU A 76 12.43 -7.83 3.82
C LEU A 76 12.27 -6.49 4.55
N VAL A 77 13.23 -6.07 5.37
CA VAL A 77 13.15 -4.78 6.07
C VAL A 77 13.10 -3.62 5.06
N GLN A 78 13.83 -3.68 3.95
CA GLN A 78 13.74 -2.65 2.92
C GLN A 78 12.34 -2.59 2.30
N GLU A 79 11.72 -3.75 2.04
CA GLU A 79 10.33 -3.82 1.59
C GLU A 79 9.38 -3.24 2.65
N ALA A 80 9.64 -3.38 3.95
CA ALA A 80 8.79 -2.81 5.01
C ALA A 80 8.65 -1.28 4.90
N TYR A 81 9.68 -0.58 4.41
CA TYR A 81 9.59 0.86 4.12
C TYR A 81 8.60 1.18 2.98
N GLY A 82 8.37 0.22 2.07
CA GLY A 82 7.54 0.39 0.88
C GLY A 82 8.32 0.78 -0.36
N ASP A 83 7.59 1.11 -1.43
CA ASP A 83 8.14 1.62 -2.68
C ASP A 83 7.56 3.02 -2.95
N GLY A 84 8.31 4.04 -2.54
CA GLY A 84 7.98 5.45 -2.74
C GLY A 84 8.07 5.90 -4.20
N GLY A 85 8.54 5.04 -5.10
CA GLY A 85 8.47 5.25 -6.56
C GLY A 85 7.09 4.97 -7.14
N LEU A 86 6.15 4.46 -6.34
CA LEU A 86 4.81 4.06 -6.77
C LEU A 86 3.69 5.05 -6.38
N ASP A 87 4.01 6.23 -5.84
CA ASP A 87 3.09 7.19 -5.19
C ASP A 87 2.52 6.67 -3.84
N LEU A 88 1.89 7.55 -3.06
CA LEU A 88 1.27 7.29 -1.74
C LEU A 88 0.36 6.05 -1.66
N HIS A 89 -0.19 5.60 -2.79
CA HIS A 89 -1.26 4.58 -2.84
C HIS A 89 -0.76 3.17 -3.12
N ARG A 90 0.43 3.05 -3.71
CA ARG A 90 0.85 1.83 -4.37
C ARG A 90 2.15 1.41 -3.70
N GLY A 91 2.17 0.21 -3.13
CA GLY A 91 3.24 -0.24 -2.23
C GLY A 91 2.75 -0.94 -0.96
N HIS A 92 1.44 -0.87 -0.67
CA HIS A 92 0.84 -1.54 0.49
C HIS A 92 0.45 -3.01 0.25
N GLN A 93 0.63 -3.53 -0.97
CA GLN A 93 0.28 -4.93 -1.29
C GLN A 93 0.88 -5.97 -0.32
N PRO A 94 2.16 -5.86 0.12
CA PRO A 94 2.75 -6.83 1.05
C PRO A 94 2.11 -6.85 2.45
N VAL A 95 1.35 -5.81 2.82
CA VAL A 95 0.69 -5.68 4.13
C VAL A 95 -0.82 -5.50 4.01
N GLN A 96 -1.39 -5.74 2.83
CA GLN A 96 -2.80 -5.48 2.57
C GLN A 96 -3.70 -6.28 3.52
N ASP A 97 -3.39 -7.55 3.77
CA ASP A 97 -4.18 -8.40 4.66
C ASP A 97 -4.25 -7.82 6.09
N VAL A 98 -3.14 -7.26 6.59
CA VAL A 98 -3.07 -6.61 7.92
C VAL A 98 -3.90 -5.31 7.91
N LEU A 99 -3.79 -4.52 6.84
CA LEU A 99 -4.57 -3.29 6.69
C LEU A 99 -6.08 -3.56 6.70
N ASP A 100 -6.52 -4.57 5.94
CA ASP A 100 -7.92 -4.96 5.84
C ASP A 100 -8.45 -5.46 7.20
N GLU A 101 -7.64 -6.21 7.97
CA GLU A 101 -7.99 -6.72 9.30
C GLU A 101 -8.05 -5.61 10.37
N VAL A 102 -7.03 -4.75 10.43
CA VAL A 102 -6.92 -3.72 11.49
C VAL A 102 -7.82 -2.53 11.21
N LEU A 103 -7.82 -2.00 9.98
CA LEU A 103 -8.61 -0.81 9.64
C LEU A 103 -10.10 -1.12 9.46
N GLY A 104 -10.44 -2.36 9.10
CA GLY A 104 -11.83 -2.78 8.89
C GLY A 104 -12.54 -2.06 7.72
N ILE A 105 -11.76 -1.46 6.81
CA ILE A 105 -12.22 -0.88 5.55
C ILE A 105 -11.69 -1.71 4.38
N SER A 106 -12.31 -1.59 3.20
CA SER A 106 -11.78 -2.24 2.00
C SER A 106 -10.59 -1.50 1.43
N HIS A 107 -9.76 -2.21 0.67
CA HIS A 107 -8.69 -1.61 -0.14
C HIS A 107 -9.16 -0.45 -1.03
N ASP A 108 -10.33 -0.57 -1.70
CA ASP A 108 -10.89 0.51 -2.52
C ASP A 108 -11.19 1.77 -1.70
N GLU A 109 -11.71 1.59 -0.48
CA GLU A 109 -12.06 2.70 0.40
C GLU A 109 -10.80 3.33 1.02
N LEU A 110 -9.78 2.53 1.34
CA LEU A 110 -8.45 3.03 1.71
C LEU A 110 -7.86 3.87 0.57
N HIS A 111 -7.95 3.38 -0.67
CA HIS A 111 -7.45 4.07 -1.86
C HIS A 111 -8.08 5.45 -2.03
N VAL A 112 -9.41 5.56 -1.88
CA VAL A 112 -10.13 6.85 -1.94
C VAL A 112 -9.65 7.85 -0.87
N ARG A 113 -9.38 7.38 0.35
CA ARG A 113 -8.85 8.24 1.43
C ARG A 113 -7.44 8.73 1.13
N MET A 114 -6.58 7.83 0.65
CA MET A 114 -5.23 8.18 0.24
C MET A 114 -5.25 9.13 -0.97
N ASP A 115 -6.21 9.00 -1.91
CA ASP A 115 -6.38 9.92 -3.06
C ASP A 115 -6.73 11.35 -2.60
N ALA A 116 -7.33 11.46 -1.41
CA ALA A 116 -7.58 12.73 -0.75
C ALA A 116 -6.35 13.28 0.01
N GLY A 117 -5.21 12.58 -0.03
CA GLY A 117 -3.95 12.99 0.60
C GLY A 117 -3.75 12.49 2.03
N GLN A 118 -4.51 11.49 2.48
CA GLN A 118 -4.32 10.89 3.80
C GLN A 118 -3.24 9.81 3.74
N ASN A 119 -2.33 9.77 4.72
CA ASN A 119 -1.46 8.61 4.95
C ASN A 119 -2.19 7.57 5.82
N LEU A 120 -1.57 6.40 6.04
CA LEU A 120 -2.16 5.33 6.86
C LEU A 120 -2.45 5.79 8.29
N ALA A 121 -1.56 6.58 8.89
CA ALA A 121 -1.76 7.13 10.23
C ALA A 121 -3.05 7.96 10.30
N ALA A 122 -3.24 8.89 9.37
CA ALA A 122 -4.44 9.73 9.29
C ALA A 122 -5.71 8.91 9.04
N VAL A 123 -5.62 7.85 8.22
CA VAL A 123 -6.74 6.93 8.00
C VAL A 123 -7.09 6.15 9.28
N ALA A 124 -6.08 5.63 10.00
CA ALA A 124 -6.28 4.93 11.26
C ALA A 124 -6.92 5.84 12.31
N GLU A 125 -6.41 7.06 12.47
CA GLU A 125 -6.95 8.06 13.42
C GLU A 125 -8.41 8.42 13.10
N ASP A 126 -8.76 8.60 11.83
CA ASP A 126 -10.13 8.88 11.39
C ASP A 126 -11.10 7.74 11.70
N LEU A 127 -10.61 6.50 11.72
CA LEU A 127 -11.34 5.30 12.10
C LEU A 127 -11.35 5.07 13.63
N GLY A 128 -10.60 5.87 14.39
CA GLY A 128 -10.45 5.75 15.84
C GLY A 128 -9.52 4.63 16.28
N ILE A 129 -8.60 4.22 15.39
CA ILE A 129 -7.54 3.24 15.65
C ILE A 129 -6.25 4.01 15.94
N ASP A 130 -5.47 3.53 16.90
CA ASP A 130 -4.16 4.11 17.18
C ASP A 130 -3.17 3.71 16.08
N PRO A 131 -2.44 4.65 15.45
CA PRO A 131 -1.45 4.31 14.42
C PRO A 131 -0.41 3.28 14.88
N GLN A 132 -0.06 3.25 16.18
CA GLN A 132 0.85 2.24 16.72
C GLN A 132 0.24 0.84 16.73
N GLU A 133 -1.08 0.71 16.92
CA GLU A 133 -1.75 -0.60 16.81
C GLU A 133 -1.59 -1.18 15.39
N LEU A 134 -1.60 -0.30 14.38
CA LEU A 134 -1.33 -0.71 13.00
C LEU A 134 0.12 -1.11 12.78
N VAL A 135 1.08 -0.36 13.32
CA VAL A 135 2.51 -0.68 13.26
C VAL A 135 2.79 -2.03 13.93
N ASP A 136 2.29 -2.22 15.14
CA ASP A 136 2.43 -3.46 15.93
C ASP A 136 1.91 -4.67 15.16
N ALA A 137 0.74 -4.55 14.54
CA ALA A 137 0.16 -5.63 13.74
C ALA A 137 1.02 -5.99 12.51
N MET A 138 1.62 -4.99 11.86
CA MET A 138 2.55 -5.23 10.74
C MET A 138 3.84 -5.90 11.22
N VAL A 139 4.43 -5.45 12.32
CA VAL A 139 5.61 -6.06 12.94
C VAL A 139 5.33 -7.51 13.34
N GLU A 140 4.19 -7.78 13.97
CA GLU A 140 3.79 -9.13 14.36
C GLU A 140 3.64 -10.04 13.14
N SER A 141 3.08 -9.54 12.04
CA SER A 141 2.90 -10.32 10.82
C SER A 141 4.22 -10.73 10.16
N TRP A 142 5.29 -9.94 10.31
CA TRP A 142 6.60 -10.19 9.66
C TRP A 142 7.67 -10.78 10.58
N SER A 143 7.48 -10.68 11.90
CA SER A 143 8.35 -11.30 12.91
C SER A 143 8.65 -12.79 12.70
N PRO A 144 7.74 -13.64 12.16
CA PRO A 144 8.05 -15.04 11.88
C PRO A 144 9.21 -15.28 10.91
N ALA A 145 9.49 -14.32 10.00
CA ALA A 145 10.66 -14.40 9.13
C ALA A 145 11.96 -14.32 9.94
N ILE A 146 12.03 -13.37 10.88
CA ILE A 146 13.19 -13.19 11.77
C ILE A 146 13.40 -14.44 12.60
N ASP A 147 12.32 -14.99 13.18
CA ASP A 147 12.38 -16.22 14.00
C ASP A 147 12.87 -17.42 13.18
N THR A 148 12.50 -17.50 11.90
CA THR A 148 12.94 -18.57 10.99
C THR A 148 14.45 -18.49 10.73
N VAL A 149 14.98 -17.30 10.47
CA VAL A 149 16.41 -17.08 10.21
C VAL A 149 17.25 -17.21 11.48
N LEU A 150 16.71 -16.81 12.64
CA LEU A 150 17.31 -17.07 13.94
C LEU A 150 17.39 -18.57 14.24
N ALA A 151 16.30 -19.31 14.00
CA ALA A 151 16.26 -20.76 14.21
C ALA A 151 17.19 -21.53 13.27
N SER A 152 17.48 -21.00 12.07
CA SER A 152 18.47 -21.57 11.16
C SER A 152 19.92 -21.33 11.63
N GLY A 153 20.12 -20.39 12.56
CA GLY A 153 21.44 -19.97 13.06
C GLY A 153 22.19 -19.04 12.10
N ALA A 154 21.50 -18.46 11.12
CA ALA A 154 22.09 -17.48 10.20
C ALA A 154 22.30 -16.11 10.87
N ILE A 155 21.52 -15.80 11.91
CA ILE A 155 21.67 -14.60 12.75
C ILE A 155 21.72 -14.99 14.24
N THR A 156 22.20 -14.08 15.07
CA THR A 156 22.19 -14.16 16.53
C THR A 156 20.92 -13.52 17.13
N GLU A 157 20.64 -13.80 18.41
CA GLU A 157 19.53 -13.16 19.15
C GLU A 157 19.64 -11.62 19.13
N ALA A 158 20.87 -11.09 19.27
CA ALA A 158 21.09 -9.64 19.25
C ALA A 158 20.82 -9.03 17.86
N GLU A 159 21.13 -9.75 16.78
CA GLU A 159 20.77 -9.33 15.42
C GLU A 159 19.26 -9.44 15.22
N ALA A 160 18.61 -10.50 15.70
CA ALA A 160 17.16 -10.65 15.63
C ALA A 160 16.42 -9.49 16.30
N GLU A 161 16.86 -9.04 17.48
CA GLU A 161 16.33 -7.84 18.15
C GLU A 161 16.51 -6.58 17.30
N GLN A 162 17.67 -6.42 16.65
CA GLN A 162 17.92 -5.29 15.74
C GLN A 162 17.03 -5.32 14.49
N TYR A 163 16.81 -6.50 13.90
CA TYR A 163 15.89 -6.65 12.76
C TYR A 163 14.44 -6.33 13.15
N ARG A 164 14.00 -6.71 14.35
CA ARG A 164 12.65 -6.36 14.84
C ARG A 164 12.49 -4.85 15.02
N ALA A 165 13.48 -4.20 15.63
CA ALA A 165 13.49 -2.74 15.76
C ALA A 165 13.52 -2.04 14.39
N ALA A 166 14.27 -2.58 13.43
CA ALA A 166 14.30 -2.04 12.06
C ALA A 166 12.96 -2.22 11.32
N LEU A 167 12.23 -3.32 11.56
CA LEU A 167 10.86 -3.48 11.06
C LEU A 167 9.91 -2.46 11.67
N GLU A 168 9.99 -2.25 12.99
CA GLU A 168 9.17 -1.25 13.69
C GLU A 168 9.40 0.16 13.10
N GLU A 169 10.65 0.57 12.94
CA GLU A 169 11.02 1.84 12.30
C GLU A 169 10.51 1.92 10.85
N ALA A 170 10.68 0.85 10.07
CA ALA A 170 10.24 0.82 8.68
C ALA A 170 8.71 0.94 8.54
N PHE A 171 7.96 0.26 9.40
CA PHE A 171 6.50 0.34 9.41
C PHE A 171 5.99 1.66 9.98
N GLU A 172 6.64 2.22 11.00
CA GLU A 172 6.35 3.57 11.48
C GLU A 172 6.53 4.60 10.36
N PHE A 173 7.65 4.52 9.64
CA PHE A 173 7.88 5.35 8.46
C PHE A 173 6.78 5.15 7.43
N ARG A 174 6.53 3.91 6.99
CA ARG A 174 5.47 3.60 6.02
C ARG A 174 4.08 4.13 6.44
N VAL A 175 3.75 4.04 7.72
CA VAL A 175 2.44 4.46 8.25
C VAL A 175 2.31 5.99 8.27
N THR A 176 3.41 6.70 8.54
CA THR A 176 3.45 8.15 8.66
C THR A 176 3.84 8.89 7.37
N TRP A 177 4.41 8.18 6.39
CA TRP A 177 4.92 8.75 5.15
C TRP A 177 3.84 9.50 4.36
N ASP A 178 4.18 10.70 3.90
CA ASP A 178 3.26 11.64 3.22
C ASP A 178 3.53 11.79 1.73
N GLY A 179 4.48 11.02 1.18
CA GLY A 179 4.83 11.08 -0.24
C GLY A 179 6.02 11.98 -0.56
N GLU A 180 6.51 12.76 0.40
CA GLU A 180 7.54 13.79 0.16
C GLU A 180 8.94 13.37 0.64
N GLU A 181 9.02 12.48 1.64
CA GLU A 181 10.29 12.07 2.23
C GLU A 181 11.00 11.00 1.38
N GLU A 182 12.33 11.10 1.28
CA GLU A 182 13.15 10.07 0.65
C GLU A 182 13.09 8.79 1.49
N MET A 183 12.83 7.66 0.84
CA MET A 183 12.81 6.38 1.53
C MET A 183 14.17 6.04 2.14
N PRO A 184 14.23 5.67 3.41
CA PRO A 184 15.44 5.15 4.03
C PRO A 184 15.93 3.89 3.33
N THR A 185 17.25 3.78 3.18
CA THR A 185 17.89 2.55 2.72
C THR A 185 18.38 1.75 3.91
N PHE A 186 17.92 0.51 4.04
CA PHE A 186 18.39 -0.40 5.09
C PHE A 186 19.49 -1.32 4.54
N SER A 187 20.62 -1.39 5.24
CA SER A 187 21.79 -2.19 4.83
C SER A 187 22.12 -3.35 5.78
N GLY A 188 21.26 -3.62 6.78
CA GLY A 188 21.50 -4.60 7.84
C GLY A 188 22.00 -3.97 9.15
N PRO A 189 22.05 -4.77 10.23
CA PRO A 189 22.60 -4.33 11.52
C PRO A 189 24.09 -4.00 11.41
N GLU A 190 24.56 -2.97 12.12
CA GLU A 190 25.99 -2.65 12.17
C GLU A 190 26.72 -3.68 13.06
N ALA A 191 27.69 -4.40 12.48
CA ALA A 191 28.46 -5.46 13.12
C ALA A 191 29.52 -4.98 14.13
#